data_AF-A0A519VZB5-F1
#
_entry.id   AF-A0A519VZB5-F1
#
_cell.length_a   1.000
_cell.length_b   1.000
_cell.length_c   1.000
_cell.angle_alpha   90.00
_cell.angle_beta   90.00
_cell.angle_gamma   90.00
#
_symmetry.space_group_name_H-M   'P 1'
#
loop_
_entity.id
_entity.type
_entity.pdbx_description
1 polymer ?
#
loop_
_entity_poly.entity_id
_entity_poly.type
_entity_poly.pdbx_seq_one_letter_code
_entity_poly.pdbx_strand_id
1 'polypeptide(L)'
;MQKIKHTLLFLGAMLFLNIAFGQTLPDTTKNTDPSLNGQYQFMLKKSKSLYGARLINPSRLSGVWKSVNDTLRKERKQLQEAKQEIKTQAQTISTLKGEVSGKENSLADATASVNEIKFLGISFNKGTYNTIVWA
;
A
#
# COMPACT_ATOMS: atom_id res chain seq x y z
N MET A 1 -56.56 -26.66 33.86
CA MET A 1 -55.44 -25.78 33.44
C MET A 1 -54.05 -26.43 33.50
N GLN A 2 -53.80 -27.47 34.30
CA GLN A 2 -52.47 -28.14 34.35
C GLN A 2 -52.06 -28.84 33.06
N LYS A 3 -53.00 -29.48 32.34
CA LYS A 3 -52.71 -30.19 31.09
C LYS A 3 -52.11 -29.28 30.02
N ILE A 4 -52.64 -28.06 29.87
CA ILE A 4 -52.15 -27.04 28.92
C ILE A 4 -50.73 -26.58 29.27
N LYS A 5 -50.44 -26.38 30.56
CA LYS A 5 -49.10 -26.00 31.04
C LYS A 5 -48.06 -27.07 30.69
N HIS A 6 -48.38 -28.35 30.82
CA HIS A 6 -47.45 -29.44 30.49
C HIS A 6 -47.22 -29.57 28.97
N THR A 7 -48.25 -29.41 28.14
CA THR A 7 -48.07 -29.33 26.67
C THR A 7 -47.22 -28.14 26.25
N LEU A 8 -47.38 -26.97 26.90
CA LEU A 8 -46.57 -25.79 26.59
C LEU A 8 -45.10 -25.99 26.98
N LEU A 9 -44.86 -26.65 28.11
CA LEU A 9 -43.52 -27.01 28.59
C LEU A 9 -42.84 -28.03 27.66
N PHE A 10 -43.60 -29.00 27.15
CA PHE A 10 -43.11 -30.00 26.19
C PHE A 10 -42.80 -29.39 24.83
N LEU A 11 -43.64 -28.47 24.34
CA LEU A 11 -43.41 -27.75 23.08
C LEU A 11 -42.16 -26.85 23.17
N GLY A 12 -41.95 -26.19 24.31
CA GLY A 12 -40.73 -25.43 24.59
C GLY A 12 -39.48 -26.32 24.56
N ALA A 13 -39.51 -27.48 25.21
CA ALA A 13 -38.40 -28.44 25.20
C ALA A 13 -38.06 -28.97 23.79
N MET A 14 -39.07 -29.16 22.94
CA MET A 14 -38.90 -29.62 21.56
C MET A 14 -38.26 -28.55 20.65
N LEU A 15 -38.49 -27.26 20.94
CA LEU A 15 -37.78 -26.15 20.26
C LEU A 15 -36.30 -26.10 20.64
N PHE A 16 -35.94 -26.39 21.90
CA PHE A 16 -34.53 -26.37 22.34
C PHE A 16 -33.69 -27.53 21.76
N LEU A 17 -34.31 -28.67 21.43
CA LEU A 17 -33.63 -29.81 20.82
C LEU A 17 -33.14 -29.56 19.38
N ASN A 18 -33.74 -28.61 18.66
CA ASN A 18 -33.35 -28.30 17.27
C ASN A 18 -32.06 -27.47 17.16
N ILE A 19 -31.66 -26.76 18.21
CA ILE A 19 -30.45 -25.92 18.20
C ILE A 19 -29.16 -26.78 18.28
N ALA A 20 -29.26 -28.01 18.78
CA ALA A 20 -28.10 -28.90 18.95
C ALA A 20 -27.56 -29.51 17.64
N PHE A 21 -28.38 -29.60 16.58
CA PHE A 21 -27.99 -30.24 15.31
C PHE A 21 -27.30 -29.32 14.31
N GLY A 22 -27.08 -28.04 14.64
CA GLY A 22 -26.41 -27.05 13.79
C GLY A 22 -24.89 -26.96 13.94
N GLN A 23 -24.28 -27.77 14.81
CA GLN A 23 -22.83 -27.71 15.04
C GLN A 23 -22.08 -28.37 13.89
N THR A 24 -21.56 -27.55 12.97
CA THR A 24 -20.56 -28.00 11.99
C THR A 24 -19.35 -28.54 12.74
N LEU A 25 -19.03 -29.84 12.58
CA LEU A 25 -17.85 -30.43 13.19
C LEU A 25 -16.61 -29.60 12.83
N PRO A 26 -15.81 -29.16 13.82
CA PRO A 26 -14.58 -28.46 13.54
C PRO A 26 -13.63 -29.39 12.78
N ASP A 27 -13.20 -28.92 11.62
CA ASP A 27 -12.27 -29.59 10.72
C ASP A 27 -10.91 -29.69 11.46
N THR A 28 -10.64 -30.83 12.09
CA THR A 28 -9.47 -31.04 12.97
C THR A 28 -8.14 -31.07 12.21
N THR A 29 -8.18 -31.07 10.88
CA THR A 29 -6.97 -30.99 10.05
C THR A 29 -6.52 -29.55 9.84
N LYS A 30 -5.48 -29.18 10.59
CA LYS A 30 -4.76 -27.91 10.45
C LYS A 30 -3.86 -27.92 9.21
N ASN A 31 -3.88 -26.85 8.43
CA ASN A 31 -2.91 -26.65 7.37
C ASN A 31 -1.51 -26.39 7.97
N THR A 32 -0.52 -27.16 7.53
CA THR A 32 0.87 -27.05 8.00
C THR A 32 1.62 -25.88 7.34
N ASP A 33 1.18 -25.43 6.16
CA ASP A 33 1.81 -24.33 5.41
C ASP A 33 0.82 -23.15 5.23
N PRO A 34 1.00 -22.03 5.95
CA PRO A 34 0.11 -20.88 5.87
C PRO A 34 0.27 -20.05 4.59
N SER A 35 1.26 -20.34 3.75
CA SER A 35 1.46 -19.63 2.47
C SER A 35 0.26 -19.79 1.54
N LEU A 36 0.08 -18.86 0.60
CA LEU A 36 -1.01 -18.93 -0.37
C LEU A 36 -0.98 -20.24 -1.17
N ASN A 37 0.22 -20.66 -1.59
CA ASN A 37 0.45 -21.93 -2.28
C ASN A 37 0.15 -23.12 -1.34
N GLY A 38 0.58 -23.06 -0.08
CA GLY A 38 0.27 -24.06 0.94
C GLY A 38 -1.23 -24.24 1.14
N GLN A 39 -1.97 -23.13 1.29
CA GLN A 39 -3.43 -23.15 1.42
C GLN A 39 -4.11 -23.73 0.17
N TYR A 40 -3.64 -23.37 -1.03
CA TYR A 40 -4.14 -23.91 -2.29
C TYR A 40 -3.89 -25.43 -2.40
N GLN A 41 -2.66 -25.87 -2.14
CA GLN A 41 -2.29 -27.29 -2.17
C GLN A 41 -3.03 -28.09 -1.11
N PHE A 42 -3.21 -27.53 0.09
CA PHE A 42 -3.99 -28.14 1.16
C PHE A 42 -5.46 -28.31 0.76
N MET A 43 -6.07 -27.27 0.19
CA MET A 43 -7.44 -27.32 -0.33
C MET A 43 -7.60 -28.41 -1.40
N LEU A 44 -6.65 -28.50 -2.33
CA LEU A 44 -6.62 -29.53 -3.36
C LEU A 44 -6.46 -30.94 -2.76
N LYS A 45 -5.50 -31.15 -1.86
CA LYS A 45 -5.27 -32.45 -1.20
C LYS A 45 -6.49 -32.94 -0.43
N LYS A 46 -7.29 -32.03 0.13
CA LYS A 46 -8.52 -32.35 0.88
C LYS A 46 -9.79 -32.41 0.03
N SER A 47 -9.70 -32.09 -1.26
CA SER A 47 -10.83 -32.21 -2.19
C SER A 47 -11.07 -33.67 -2.55
N LYS A 48 -12.34 -34.08 -2.61
CA LYS A 48 -12.72 -35.44 -3.01
C LYS A 48 -12.80 -35.50 -4.54
N SER A 49 -12.25 -36.53 -5.16
CA SER A 49 -12.48 -36.76 -6.59
C SER A 49 -13.79 -37.51 -6.80
N LEU A 50 -14.62 -37.05 -7.74
CA LEU A 50 -15.87 -37.67 -8.12
C LEU A 50 -16.06 -37.50 -9.64
N TYR A 51 -16.20 -38.60 -10.38
CA TYR A 51 -16.40 -38.59 -11.85
C TYR A 51 -15.39 -37.73 -12.63
N GLY A 52 -14.11 -37.75 -12.24
CA GLY A 52 -13.06 -36.95 -12.86
C GLY A 52 -13.04 -35.47 -12.43
N ALA A 53 -14.03 -35.00 -11.69
CA ALA A 53 -14.05 -33.67 -11.07
C ALA A 53 -13.51 -33.69 -9.65
N ARG A 54 -13.05 -32.54 -9.15
CA ARG A 54 -12.60 -32.34 -7.76
C ARG A 54 -13.64 -31.53 -7.01
N LEU A 55 -14.29 -32.15 -6.01
CA LEU A 55 -15.21 -31.49 -5.10
C LEU A 55 -14.41 -30.77 -4.01
N ILE A 56 -14.44 -29.45 -4.08
CA ILE A 56 -13.76 -28.55 -3.14
C ILE A 56 -14.78 -28.04 -2.12
N ASN A 57 -14.37 -28.01 -0.84
CA ASN A 57 -15.20 -27.40 0.20
C ASN A 57 -15.26 -25.87 -0.02
N PRO A 58 -16.47 -25.27 -0.15
CA PRO A 58 -16.63 -23.84 -0.41
C PRO A 58 -16.02 -22.96 0.68
N SER A 59 -15.99 -23.41 1.95
CA SER A 59 -15.35 -22.70 3.06
C SER A 59 -13.82 -22.61 2.90
N ARG A 60 -13.19 -23.67 2.39
CA ARG A 60 -11.74 -23.65 2.12
C ARG A 60 -11.42 -22.76 0.92
N LEU A 61 -12.27 -22.79 -0.10
CA LEU A 61 -12.13 -21.91 -1.26
C LEU A 61 -12.26 -20.44 -0.88
N SER A 62 -13.25 -20.08 -0.06
CA SER A 62 -13.43 -18.70 0.40
C SER A 62 -12.26 -18.24 1.27
N GLY A 63 -11.68 -19.12 2.10
CA GLY A 63 -10.48 -18.84 2.89
C GLY A 63 -9.25 -18.53 2.02
N VAL A 64 -8.98 -19.35 0.99
CA VAL A 64 -7.90 -19.10 0.03
C VAL A 64 -8.17 -17.79 -0.72
N TRP A 65 -9.39 -17.58 -1.21
CA TRP A 65 -9.77 -16.39 -1.96
C TRP A 65 -9.61 -15.10 -1.14
N LYS A 66 -9.98 -15.14 0.14
CA LYS A 66 -9.74 -14.04 1.08
C LYS A 66 -8.25 -13.73 1.18
N SER A 67 -7.42 -14.75 1.38
CA SER A 67 -5.96 -14.59 1.46
C SER A 67 -5.37 -14.00 0.17
N VAL A 68 -5.83 -14.45 -1.01
CA VAL A 68 -5.42 -13.88 -2.31
C VAL A 68 -5.75 -12.40 -2.38
N ASN A 69 -6.99 -12.04 -2.05
CA ASN A 69 -7.47 -10.67 -2.13
C ASN A 69 -6.76 -9.76 -1.12
N ASP A 70 -6.45 -10.26 0.07
CA ASP A 70 -5.71 -9.53 1.09
C ASP A 70 -4.26 -9.26 0.65
N THR A 71 -3.57 -10.26 0.06
CA THR A 71 -2.25 -10.07 -0.54
C THR A 71 -2.31 -9.04 -1.67
N LEU A 72 -3.26 -9.17 -2.60
CA LEU A 72 -3.39 -8.24 -3.74
C LEU A 72 -3.68 -6.80 -3.28
N ARG A 73 -4.48 -6.62 -2.24
CA ARG A 73 -4.74 -5.30 -1.63
C ARG A 73 -3.48 -4.71 -1.01
N LYS A 74 -2.70 -5.52 -0.30
CA LYS A 74 -1.41 -5.11 0.28
C LYS A 74 -0.45 -4.65 -0.81
N GLU A 75 -0.26 -5.47 -1.85
CA GLU A 75 0.65 -5.14 -2.96
C GLU A 75 0.21 -3.86 -3.70
N ARG A 76 -1.10 -3.69 -3.95
CA ARG A 76 -1.63 -2.46 -4.57
C ARG A 76 -1.39 -1.23 -3.71
N LYS A 77 -1.55 -1.34 -2.39
CA LYS A 77 -1.28 -0.25 -1.46
C LYS A 77 0.21 0.12 -1.47
N GLN A 78 1.10 -0.87 -1.38
CA GLN A 78 2.54 -0.64 -1.43
C GLN A 78 2.97 -0.02 -2.76
N LEU A 79 2.38 -0.45 -3.87
CA LEU A 79 2.61 0.16 -5.19
C LEU A 79 2.16 1.62 -5.24
N GLN A 80 1.01 1.94 -4.63
CA GLN A 80 0.52 3.33 -4.56
C GLN A 80 1.45 4.20 -3.70
N GLU A 81 1.90 3.69 -2.56
CA GLU A 81 2.85 4.36 -1.67
C GLU A 81 4.18 4.63 -2.38
N ALA A 82 4.75 3.63 -3.05
CA ALA A 82 5.99 3.78 -3.82
C ALA A 82 5.85 4.80 -4.96
N LYS A 83 4.71 4.80 -5.68
CA LYS A 83 4.44 5.81 -6.72
C LYS A 83 4.34 7.22 -6.14
N GLN A 84 3.73 7.37 -4.97
CA GLN A 84 3.64 8.65 -4.30
C GLN A 84 5.01 9.14 -3.84
N GLU A 85 5.85 8.25 -3.32
CA GLU A 85 7.23 8.56 -2.94
C GLU A 85 8.07 9.01 -4.14
N ILE A 86 7.99 8.29 -5.26
CA ILE A 86 8.66 8.66 -6.51
C ILE A 86 8.21 10.05 -6.99
N LYS A 87 6.91 10.34 -6.91
CA LYS A 87 6.39 11.66 -7.27
C LYS A 87 6.94 12.76 -6.37
N THR A 88 7.00 12.52 -5.05
CA THR A 88 7.58 13.46 -4.09
C THR A 88 9.07 13.68 -4.37
N GLN A 89 9.84 12.61 -4.59
CA GLN A 89 11.26 12.70 -4.92
C GLN A 89 11.49 13.47 -6.23
N ALA A 90 10.68 13.22 -7.26
CA ALA A 90 10.75 13.96 -8.53
C ALA A 90 10.46 15.46 -8.33
N GLN A 91 9.49 15.80 -7.49
CA GLN A 91 9.19 17.19 -7.12
C GLN A 91 10.37 17.84 -6.41
N THR A 92 10.96 17.16 -5.42
CA THR A 92 12.15 17.63 -4.70
C THR A 92 13.34 17.84 -5.63
N ILE A 93 13.60 16.91 -6.56
CA ILE A 93 14.65 17.05 -7.57
C ILE A 93 14.40 18.27 -8.46
N SER A 94 13.15 18.50 -8.88
CA SER A 94 12.80 19.69 -9.67
C SER A 94 13.03 20.98 -8.89
N THR A 95 12.67 21.02 -7.61
CA THR A 95 12.91 22.18 -6.73
C THR A 95 14.41 22.42 -6.56
N LEU A 96 15.18 21.39 -6.23
CA LEU A 96 16.63 21.48 -6.07
C LEU A 96 17.32 21.95 -7.35
N LYS A 97 16.88 21.47 -8.53
CA LYS A 97 17.40 21.95 -9.81
C LYS A 97 17.09 23.44 -10.04
N GLY A 98 15.90 23.88 -9.65
CA GLY A 98 15.51 25.29 -9.68
C GLY A 98 16.37 26.15 -8.75
N GLU A 99 16.60 25.70 -7.52
CA GLU A 99 17.47 26.38 -6.54
C GLU A 99 18.92 26.46 -7.02
N VAL A 100 19.46 25.39 -7.61
CA VAL A 100 20.80 25.38 -8.19
C VAL A 100 20.91 26.38 -9.34
N SER A 101 19.95 26.36 -10.27
CA SER A 101 19.93 27.31 -11.39
C SER A 101 19.81 28.76 -10.91
N GLY A 102 18.99 29.01 -9.88
CA GLY A 102 18.86 30.34 -9.27
C GLY A 102 20.15 30.81 -8.57
N LYS A 103 20.87 29.89 -7.91
CA LYS A 103 22.17 30.17 -7.29
C LYS A 103 23.26 30.45 -8.34
N GLU A 104 23.28 29.70 -9.44
CA GLU A 104 24.20 29.94 -10.56
C GLU A 104 23.96 31.31 -11.18
N ASN A 105 22.69 31.69 -11.41
CA ASN A 105 22.35 33.03 -11.91
C ASN A 105 22.77 34.13 -10.94
N SER A 106 22.46 33.96 -9.63
CA SER A 106 22.85 34.94 -8.61
C SER A 106 24.38 35.09 -8.50
N LEU A 107 25.12 33.99 -8.69
CA LEU A 107 26.59 34.01 -8.70
C LEU A 107 27.13 34.71 -9.94
N ALA A 108 26.52 34.48 -11.12
CA ALA A 108 26.87 35.19 -12.34
C ALA A 108 26.61 36.70 -12.22
N ASP A 109 25.44 37.08 -11.69
CA ASP A 109 25.07 38.48 -11.45
C ASP A 109 25.99 39.16 -10.43
N ALA A 110 26.33 38.46 -9.34
CA ALA A 110 27.27 38.96 -8.33
C ALA A 110 28.68 39.11 -8.92
N THR A 111 29.13 38.17 -9.75
CA THR A 111 30.44 38.24 -10.42
C THR A 111 30.48 39.40 -11.42
N ALA A 112 29.41 39.61 -12.18
CA ALA A 112 29.26 40.77 -13.07
C ALA A 112 29.29 42.08 -12.27
N SER A 113 28.54 42.16 -11.19
CA SER A 113 28.47 43.34 -10.31
C SER A 113 29.80 43.65 -9.63
N VAL A 114 30.58 42.64 -9.24
CA VAL A 114 31.93 42.82 -8.66
C VAL A 114 32.92 43.29 -9.72
N ASN A 115 32.77 42.85 -10.97
CA ASN A 115 33.62 43.28 -12.09
C ASN A 115 33.27 44.67 -12.62
N GLU A 116 32.12 45.22 -12.23
CA GLU A 116 31.75 46.62 -12.42
C GLU A 116 32.24 47.49 -11.25
N ILE A 117 33.18 48.39 -11.52
CA ILE A 117 33.50 49.49 -10.59
C ILE A 117 32.57 50.65 -10.95
N LYS A 118 31.72 51.06 -10.00
CA LYS A 118 30.92 52.28 -10.14
C LYS A 118 31.77 53.49 -9.78
N PHE A 119 32.09 54.32 -10.77
CA PHE A 119 32.76 55.61 -10.57
C PHE A 119 31.87 56.73 -11.12
N LEU A 120 31.47 57.67 -10.26
CA LEU A 120 30.62 58.83 -10.60
C LEU A 120 29.30 58.49 -11.35
N GLY A 121 28.68 57.35 -11.05
CA GLY A 121 27.41 56.94 -11.64
C GLY A 121 27.51 56.17 -12.97
N ILE A 122 28.72 55.90 -13.47
CA ILE A 122 28.97 55.13 -14.69
C ILE A 122 29.68 53.82 -14.30
N SER A 123 29.16 52.68 -14.79
CA SER A 123 29.77 51.36 -14.56
C SER A 123 30.96 51.14 -15.51
N PHE A 124 32.16 50.91 -14.98
CA PHE A 124 33.35 50.52 -15.75
C PHE A 124 33.78 49.10 -15.40
N ASN A 125 34.22 48.32 -16.40
CA ASN A 125 34.91 47.05 -16.14
C ASN A 125 36.25 47.33 -15.41
N LYS A 126 36.63 46.51 -14.42
CA LYS A 126 37.90 46.64 -13.67
C LYS A 126 39.15 46.88 -14.53
N GLY A 127 39.25 46.26 -15.70
CA GLY A 127 40.38 46.45 -16.62
C GLY A 127 40.42 47.87 -17.22
N THR A 128 39.25 48.43 -17.50
CA THR A 128 39.09 49.78 -18.02
C THR A 128 39.44 50.83 -16.96
N TYR A 129 39.05 50.62 -15.69
CA TYR A 129 39.38 51.56 -14.61
C TYR A 129 40.89 51.63 -14.34
N ASN A 130 41.59 50.49 -14.32
CA ASN A 130 43.05 50.48 -14.14
C ASN A 130 43.78 51.22 -15.27
N THR A 131 43.27 51.11 -16.51
CA THR A 131 43.82 51.82 -17.67
C THR A 131 43.52 53.33 -17.63
N ILE A 132 42.41 53.76 -17.04
CA ILE A 132 42.06 55.20 -16.94
C ILE A 132 42.78 55.89 -15.77
N VAL A 133 43.00 55.18 -14.65
CA VAL A 133 43.59 55.78 -13.44
C VAL A 133 45.11 55.63 -13.39
N TRP A 134 45.68 54.60 -14.02
CA TRP A 134 47.10 54.26 -13.88
C TRP A 134 47.85 54.07 -15.21
N ALA A 135 47.25 54.42 -16.36
CA ALA A 135 48.00 54.59 -17.62
C ALA A 135 48.37 56.05 -17.87
#